data_AF-A0A816HS97-F1
#
_entry.id   AF-A0A816HS97-F1
#
_cell.length_a   1.000
_cell.length_b   1.000
_cell.length_c   1.000
_cell.angle_alpha   90.00
_cell.angle_beta   90.00
_cell.angle_gamma   90.00
#
_symmetry.space_group_name_H-M   'P 1'
#
loop_
_entity.id
_entity.type
_entity.pdbx_description
1 polymer ?
#
loop_
_entity_poly.entity_id
_entity_poly.type
_entity_poly.pdbx_seq_one_letter_code
_entity_poly.pdbx_strand_id
1 'polypeptide(L)'
;PKSDTCEDLWRMMWELKLKSIVMLTNVIEGASRMTKCHQYWPELGQTVTYGSYRITCFDVISVGDYDKRYLQLMKVNSSDESAMNASSIAPIDDAASVSTLNSTNDEQQSRLIIQYHFTQWKDMDV
;
A
#
# COMPACT_ATOMS: atom_id res chain seq x y z
N PRO A 1 12.11 -1.41 6.24
CA PRO A 1 11.98 -2.78 5.66
C PRO A 1 13.12 -3.07 4.68
N LYS A 2 13.47 -4.35 4.55
CA LYS A 2 14.26 -4.84 3.41
C LYS A 2 13.32 -5.02 2.21
N SER A 3 13.87 -5.15 1.01
CA SER A 3 13.06 -5.32 -0.22
C SER A 3 12.13 -6.54 -0.16
N ASP A 4 12.59 -7.63 0.44
CA ASP A 4 11.88 -8.91 0.61
C ASP A 4 10.84 -8.91 1.75
N THR A 5 10.81 -7.87 2.60
CA THR A 5 9.91 -7.77 3.76
C THR A 5 8.90 -6.64 3.65
N CYS A 6 8.79 -6.01 2.47
CA CYS A 6 7.82 -4.94 2.24
C CYS A 6 6.37 -5.46 2.27
N GLU A 7 6.13 -6.67 1.74
CA GLU A 7 4.82 -7.31 1.83
C GLU A 7 4.43 -7.58 3.30
N ASP A 8 5.37 -8.09 4.11
CA ASP A 8 5.12 -8.38 5.53
C ASP A 8 4.73 -7.12 6.32
N LEU A 9 5.35 -5.96 6.00
CA LEU A 9 4.95 -4.68 6.58
C LEU A 9 3.48 -4.37 6.28
N TRP A 10 3.06 -4.49 5.01
CA TRP A 10 1.70 -4.16 4.61
C TRP A 10 0.67 -5.17 5.14
N ARG A 11 1.04 -6.46 5.22
CA ARG A 11 0.26 -7.48 5.92
C ARG A 11 0.03 -7.10 7.39
N MET A 12 1.07 -6.70 8.09
CA MET A 12 0.97 -6.25 9.49
C MET A 12 0.05 -5.03 9.62
N MET A 13 0.20 -4.02 8.76
CA MET A 13 -0.67 -2.84 8.76
C MET A 13 -2.14 -3.21 8.57
N TRP A 14 -2.42 -4.15 7.67
CA TRP A 14 -3.76 -4.65 7.39
C TRP A 14 -4.36 -5.44 8.57
N GLU A 15 -3.68 -6.51 9.00
CA GLU A 15 -4.16 -7.46 10.00
C GLU A 15 -4.32 -6.81 11.38
N LEU A 16 -3.37 -5.97 11.78
CA LEU A 16 -3.41 -5.25 13.05
C LEU A 16 -4.23 -3.94 12.99
N LYS A 17 -4.85 -3.64 11.84
CA LYS A 17 -5.69 -2.45 11.61
C LYS A 17 -4.97 -1.13 11.97
N LEU A 18 -3.65 -1.07 11.75
CA LEU A 18 -2.85 0.12 12.00
C LEU A 18 -3.24 1.21 10.99
N LYS A 19 -3.11 2.48 11.39
CA LYS A 19 -3.52 3.63 10.57
C LYS A 19 -2.38 4.59 10.25
N SER A 20 -1.24 4.43 10.92
CA SER A 20 -0.14 5.39 10.84
C SER A 20 1.20 4.67 10.81
N ILE A 21 2.15 5.23 10.06
CA ILE A 21 3.55 4.83 10.02
C ILE A 21 4.39 6.06 10.37
N VAL A 22 5.37 5.91 11.26
CA VAL A 22 6.34 6.96 11.57
C VAL A 22 7.70 6.48 11.08
N MET A 23 8.26 7.16 10.08
CA MET A 23 9.58 6.90 9.53
C MET A 23 10.53 7.99 9.99
N LEU A 24 11.53 7.59 10.77
CA LEU A 24 12.52 8.48 11.39
C LEU A 24 13.88 8.50 10.67
N THR A 25 14.03 7.70 9.61
CA THR A 25 15.30 7.55 8.90
C THR A 25 15.16 7.96 7.44
N ASN A 26 16.24 8.47 6.85
CA ASN A 26 16.31 8.65 5.41
C ASN A 26 16.50 7.28 4.72
N VAL A 27 16.06 7.19 3.46
CA VAL A 27 16.19 5.96 2.62
C VAL A 27 17.67 5.63 2.41
N ILE A 28 18.51 6.66 2.33
CA ILE A 28 19.97 6.61 2.20
C ILE A 28 20.56 7.52 3.28
N GLU A 29 21.61 7.08 3.98
CA GLU A 29 22.39 7.93 4.88
C GLU A 29 23.75 8.30 4.27
N GLY A 30 24.07 9.60 4.28
CA GLY A 30 25.38 10.16 3.98
C GLY A 30 25.95 9.86 2.58
N ALA A 31 27.30 9.96 2.47
CA ALA A 31 28.06 9.72 1.24
C ALA A 31 28.16 8.23 0.84
N SER A 32 27.69 7.31 1.69
CA SER A 32 27.94 5.86 1.55
C SER A 32 27.03 5.15 0.56
N ARG A 33 26.01 5.81 -0.03
CA ARG A 33 24.98 5.19 -0.92
C ARG A 33 24.34 3.90 -0.36
N MET A 34 24.44 3.64 0.95
CA MET A 34 23.87 2.44 1.56
C MET A 34 22.38 2.65 1.82
N THR A 35 21.56 1.75 1.27
CA THR A 35 20.11 1.71 1.50
C THR A 35 19.83 1.26 2.94
N LYS A 36 19.50 2.19 3.83
CA LYS A 36 19.08 1.90 5.22
C LYS A 36 17.65 1.38 5.27
N CYS A 37 16.79 1.85 4.37
CA CYS A 37 15.41 1.41 4.26
C CYS A 37 15.03 1.28 2.79
N HIS A 38 14.52 0.13 2.37
CA HIS A 38 13.88 0.04 1.06
C HIS A 38 12.63 0.91 1.05
N GLN A 39 12.38 1.62 -0.04
CA GLN A 39 11.16 2.40 -0.21
C GLN A 39 9.97 1.45 -0.37
N TYR A 40 9.16 1.37 0.68
CA TYR A 40 7.99 0.48 0.74
C TYR A 40 6.68 1.19 0.38
N TRP A 41 6.75 2.44 -0.07
CA TRP A 41 5.60 3.26 -0.45
C TRP A 41 5.76 3.82 -1.87
N PRO A 42 4.65 4.01 -2.61
CA PRO A 42 4.67 4.65 -3.93
C PRO A 42 4.88 6.17 -3.83
N GLU A 43 5.39 6.79 -4.89
CA GLU A 43 5.40 8.25 -4.99
C GLU A 43 4.00 8.82 -5.24
N LEU A 44 3.84 10.14 -5.05
CA LEU A 44 2.56 10.82 -5.27
C LEU A 44 1.97 10.50 -6.65
N GLY A 45 0.70 10.08 -6.66
CA GLY A 45 -0.04 9.70 -7.86
C GLY A 45 0.24 8.27 -8.34
N GLN A 46 1.15 7.53 -7.71
CA GLN A 46 1.51 6.17 -8.10
C GLN A 46 0.83 5.11 -7.24
N THR A 47 0.75 3.91 -7.80
CA THR A 47 0.26 2.70 -7.13
C THR A 47 1.30 1.60 -7.27
N VAL A 48 1.60 0.91 -6.18
CA VAL A 48 2.51 -0.24 -6.15
C VAL A 48 1.82 -1.40 -5.44
N THR A 49 2.04 -2.61 -5.95
CA THR A 49 1.53 -3.85 -5.37
C THR A 49 2.65 -4.60 -4.68
N TYR A 50 2.45 -4.95 -3.41
CA TYR A 50 3.29 -5.82 -2.61
C TYR A 50 2.51 -7.08 -2.25
N GLY A 51 2.73 -8.16 -3.00
CA GLY A 51 1.96 -9.41 -2.86
C GLY A 51 0.45 -9.16 -3.03
N SER A 52 -0.33 -9.48 -1.99
CA SER A 52 -1.79 -9.25 -1.99
C SER A 52 -2.22 -7.84 -1.60
N TYR A 53 -1.29 -6.88 -1.44
CA TYR A 53 -1.57 -5.53 -0.96
C TYR A 53 -1.25 -4.48 -2.00
N ARG A 54 -2.24 -3.68 -2.39
CA ARG A 54 -2.09 -2.56 -3.30
C ARG A 54 -2.10 -1.25 -2.53
N ILE A 55 -1.04 -0.47 -2.73
CA ILE A 55 -0.80 0.81 -2.04
C ILE A 55 -0.83 1.93 -3.07
N THR A 56 -1.61 2.96 -2.82
CA THR A 56 -1.68 4.16 -3.67
C THR A 56 -1.36 5.39 -2.83
N CYS A 57 -0.43 6.23 -3.28
CA CYS A 57 -0.19 7.54 -2.65
C CYS A 57 -0.97 8.60 -3.41
N PHE A 58 -1.92 9.25 -2.74
CA PHE A 58 -2.80 10.23 -3.39
C PHE A 58 -2.63 11.66 -2.88
N ASP A 59 -1.89 11.86 -1.79
CA ASP A 59 -1.54 13.21 -1.32
C ASP A 59 -0.23 13.19 -0.51
N VAL A 60 0.53 14.29 -0.58
CA VAL A 60 1.76 14.52 0.19
C VAL A 60 1.78 15.97 0.65
N ILE A 61 1.92 16.17 1.96
CA ILE A 61 2.02 17.50 2.58
C ILE A 61 3.34 17.60 3.31
N SER A 62 4.21 18.53 2.91
CA SER A 62 5.44 18.84 3.64
C SER A 62 5.14 19.84 4.77
N VAL A 63 5.46 19.47 6.01
CA VAL A 63 5.23 20.29 7.21
C VAL A 63 6.51 20.32 8.03
N GLY A 64 7.20 21.47 8.05
CA GLY A 64 8.42 21.65 8.84
C GLY A 64 9.53 20.69 8.42
N ASP A 65 9.80 19.70 9.28
CA ASP A 65 10.88 18.71 9.19
C ASP A 65 10.42 17.32 8.70
N TYR A 66 9.13 17.16 8.36
CA TYR A 66 8.60 15.90 7.85
C TYR A 66 7.67 16.05 6.65
N ASP A 67 7.62 15.00 5.83
CA ASP A 67 6.61 14.80 4.81
C ASP A 67 5.50 13.90 5.33
N LYS A 68 4.25 14.30 5.11
CA LYS A 68 3.07 13.51 5.46
C LYS A 68 2.45 12.95 4.19
N ARG A 69 2.45 11.63 4.03
CA ARG A 69 1.87 10.94 2.87
C ARG A 69 0.54 10.30 3.23
N TYR A 70 -0.45 10.48 2.37
CA TYR A 70 -1.77 9.86 2.47
C TYR A 70 -1.83 8.69 1.51
N LEU A 71 -1.89 7.50 2.10
CA LEU A 71 -1.79 6.23 1.40
C LEU A 71 -3.13 5.49 1.51
N GLN A 72 -3.60 4.97 0.40
CA GLN A 72 -4.71 4.02 0.37
C GLN A 72 -4.11 2.60 0.36
N LEU A 73 -4.45 1.81 1.36
CA LEU A 73 -4.12 0.39 1.46
C LEU A 73 -5.35 -0.45 1.10
N MET A 74 -5.21 -1.31 0.09
CA MET A 74 -6.23 -2.27 -0.32
C MET A 74 -5.67 -3.69 -0.29
N LYS A 75 -6.44 -4.65 0.22
CA LYS A 75 -6.17 -6.07 0.01
C LYS A 75 -6.82 -6.49 -1.31
N VAL A 76 -6.01 -6.99 -2.25
CA VAL A 76 -6.46 -7.51 -3.54
C VAL A 76 -6.68 -9.00 -3.36
N ASN A 77 -7.86 -9.49 -3.74
CA ASN A 77 -8.13 -10.92 -3.73
C ASN A 77 -7.53 -11.54 -5.00
N SER A 78 -7.01 -12.77 -4.90
CA SER A 78 -6.41 -13.51 -6.01
C SER A 78 -7.38 -13.79 -7.18
N SER A 79 -8.68 -13.51 -7.01
CA SER A 79 -9.74 -13.63 -8.02
C SER A 79 -9.84 -12.44 -8.98
N ASP A 80 -9.23 -11.29 -8.66
CA ASP A 80 -9.44 -10.04 -9.43
C ASP A 80 -8.51 -9.88 -10.64
N GLU A 81 -7.44 -10.69 -10.74
CA GLU A 81 -6.53 -10.68 -11.90
C GLU A 81 -7.14 -11.37 -13.14
N SER A 82 -8.08 -12.31 -12.93
CA SER A 82 -8.83 -12.97 -14.02
C SER A 82 -9.96 -12.11 -14.58
N ALA A 83 -10.41 -11.06 -13.87
CA ALA A 83 -11.52 -10.22 -14.32
C ALA A 83 -11.09 -9.17 -15.36
N MET A 84 -9.80 -8.80 -15.43
CA MET A 84 -9.29 -7.82 -16.40
C MET A 84 -8.90 -8.41 -17.76
N ASN A 85 -8.79 -9.74 -17.90
CA ASN A 85 -8.56 -10.39 -19.21
C ASN A 85 -9.87 -10.84 -19.91
N ALA A 86 -10.99 -10.85 -19.18
CA ALA A 86 -12.26 -11.40 -19.66
C ALA A 86 -13.22 -10.34 -20.27
N SER A 87 -12.84 -9.06 -20.31
CA SER A 87 -13.69 -7.99 -20.85
C SER A 87 -13.69 -7.89 -22.39
N SER A 88 -13.32 -8.97 -23.11
CA SER A 88 -13.51 -9.07 -24.55
C SER A 88 -14.45 -10.23 -24.88
N ILE A 89 -15.72 -9.86 -25.08
CA ILE A 89 -16.81 -10.62 -25.72
C ILE A 89 -17.37 -11.80 -24.90
N ALA A 90 -18.45 -11.53 -24.13
CA ALA A 90 -19.40 -12.57 -23.72
C ALA A 90 -20.66 -12.51 -24.62
N PRO A 91 -21.16 -13.64 -25.16
CA PRO A 91 -22.43 -13.69 -25.88
C PRO A 91 -23.62 -13.41 -24.97
N ILE A 92 -24.66 -12.82 -25.56
CA ILE A 92 -25.94 -12.49 -24.93
C ILE A 92 -26.89 -13.66 -25.15
N ASP A 93 -27.13 -14.51 -24.15
CA ASP A 93 -28.41 -15.22 -23.93
C ASP A 93 -28.42 -16.21 -22.74
N ASP A 94 -29.61 -16.22 -22.13
CA ASP A 94 -30.30 -17.28 -21.38
C ASP A 94 -30.05 -17.55 -19.89
N ALA A 95 -31.19 -17.87 -19.28
CA ALA A 95 -31.57 -17.62 -17.90
C ALA A 95 -31.44 -18.83 -16.97
N ALA A 96 -31.41 -18.50 -15.67
CA ALA A 96 -31.71 -19.32 -14.51
C ALA A 96 -30.74 -20.48 -14.18
N SER A 97 -30.12 -20.41 -12.99
CA SER A 97 -30.57 -21.17 -11.80
C SER A 97 -29.55 -21.12 -10.66
N VAL A 98 -30.09 -21.12 -9.44
CA VAL A 98 -29.51 -21.62 -8.17
C VAL A 98 -28.61 -20.68 -7.34
N SER A 99 -29.22 -20.35 -6.19
CA SER A 99 -28.70 -19.90 -4.90
C SER A 99 -27.22 -20.12 -4.59
N THR A 100 -26.58 -19.09 -4.04
CA THR A 100 -25.71 -19.23 -2.86
C THR A 100 -25.82 -17.96 -2.03
N LEU A 101 -26.31 -18.09 -0.79
CA LEU A 101 -26.19 -17.06 0.24
C LEU A 101 -24.71 -16.99 0.63
N ASN A 102 -24.04 -15.87 0.36
CA ASN A 102 -22.81 -15.53 1.05
C ASN A 102 -23.01 -14.23 1.82
N SER A 103 -22.77 -14.33 3.12
CA SER A 103 -22.83 -13.29 4.13
C SER A 103 -22.18 -11.99 3.66
N THR A 104 -22.91 -10.90 3.88
CA THR A 104 -22.58 -9.52 3.51
C THR A 104 -21.28 -8.98 4.14
N ASN A 105 -20.48 -8.32 3.28
CA ASN A 105 -19.66 -7.12 3.55
C ASN A 105 -18.29 -7.24 4.26
N ASP A 106 -17.38 -8.09 3.79
CA ASP A 106 -15.93 -7.82 3.92
C ASP A 106 -15.29 -7.39 2.58
N GLU A 107 -16.10 -7.24 1.53
CA GLU A 107 -15.66 -6.87 0.19
C GLU A 107 -15.20 -5.40 0.14
N GLN A 108 -13.93 -5.23 -0.24
CA GLN A 108 -13.32 -3.96 -0.65
C GLN A 108 -13.06 -2.91 0.45
N GLN A 109 -12.71 -3.30 1.68
CA GLN A 109 -12.37 -2.30 2.70
C GLN A 109 -11.01 -1.62 2.39
N SER A 110 -11.01 -0.56 1.59
CA SER A 110 -9.85 0.32 1.48
C SER A 110 -9.60 1.02 2.83
N ARG A 111 -8.33 1.12 3.22
CA ARG A 111 -7.92 1.75 4.49
C ARG A 111 -7.04 2.95 4.20
N LEU A 112 -7.32 4.06 4.87
CA LEU A 112 -6.43 5.21 4.88
C LEU A 112 -5.28 4.97 5.86
N ILE A 113 -4.05 5.05 5.35
CA ILE A 113 -2.81 5.03 6.11
C ILE A 113 -2.13 6.39 5.97
N ILE A 114 -1.65 6.94 7.08
CA ILE A 114 -0.89 8.18 7.10
C ILE A 114 0.57 7.86 7.46
N GLN A 115 1.49 8.13 6.54
CA GLN A 115 2.91 8.00 6.80
C GLN A 115 3.49 9.38 7.13
N TYR A 116 4.18 9.48 8.27
CA TYR A 116 4.95 10.65 8.69
C TYR A 116 6.42 10.32 8.48
N HIS A 117 7.08 10.99 7.54
CA HIS A 117 8.49 10.76 7.22
C HIS A 117 9.31 11.98 7.59
N PHE A 118 10.03 11.88 8.71
CA PHE A 118 10.97 12.89 9.16
C PHE A 118 12.24 12.80 8.31
N THR A 119 12.49 13.84 7.50
CA THR A 119 13.58 13.87 6.51
C THR A 119 14.76 14.74 6.96
N GLN A 120 14.53 15.64 7.92
CA GLN A 120 15.54 16.61 8.41
C GLN A 120 16.12 16.27 9.79
N TRP A 121 15.96 15.04 10.27
CA TRP A 121 16.66 14.62 11.48
C TRP A 121 18.16 14.67 11.21
N LYS A 122 18.87 15.62 11.82
CA LYS A 122 20.32 15.70 11.74
C LYS A 122 20.86 14.40 12.32
N ASP A 123 21.63 13.67 11.53
CA ASP A 123 22.54 12.67 12.07
C ASP A 123 23.29 13.37 13.21
N MET A 124 23.10 12.88 14.43
CA MET A 124 23.77 13.42 15.62
C MET A 124 25.24 13.00 15.53
N ASP A 125 25.99 13.69 14.68
CA ASP A 125 27.45 13.67 14.71
C ASP A 125 27.90 14.61 15.83
N VAL A 126 28.02 14.03 17.03
CA VAL A 126 28.99 14.46 18.06
C VAL A 126 29.96 13.31 18.27
#